data_AF-A0A7K0KVI2-F1
#
_entry.id   AF-A0A7K0KVI2-F1
#
_cell.length_a   1.000
_cell.length_b   1.000
_cell.length_c   1.000
_cell.angle_alpha   90.00
_cell.angle_beta   90.00
_cell.angle_gamma   90.00
#
_symmetry.space_group_name_H-M   'P 1'
#
loop_
_entity.id
_entity.type
_entity.pdbx_description
1 polymer ?
#
loop_
_entity_poly.entity_id
_entity_poly.type
_entity_poly.pdbx_seq_one_letter_code
_entity_poly.pdbx_strand_id
1 'polypeptide(L)'
;MQTVFTAWGYHLSLLELLAFITSIIGVSLGIFGPRKTWHWWNISSALYGLLFLEQKYYASALLQLIFIAGGIWGWFGWGKKGAQPK
;
A
#
# COMPACT_ATOMS: atom_id res chain seq x y z
N MET A 1 16.38 -8.51 7.27
CA MET A 1 15.82 -8.17 5.95
C MET A 1 16.69 -8.78 4.86
N GLN A 2 16.10 -9.48 3.89
CA GLN A 2 16.83 -9.97 2.73
C GLN A 2 17.00 -8.81 1.74
N THR A 3 18.24 -8.39 1.50
CA THR A 3 18.57 -7.32 0.54
C THR A 3 18.45 -7.86 -0.88
N VAL A 4 17.76 -7.12 -1.76
CA VAL A 4 17.61 -7.49 -3.17
C VAL A 4 18.72 -6.86 -4.01
N PHE A 5 18.94 -5.55 -3.83
CA PHE A 5 20.04 -4.85 -4.48
C PHE A 5 20.49 -3.63 -3.67
N THR A 6 21.69 -3.15 -3.96
CA THR A 6 22.26 -1.94 -3.35
C THR A 6 22.34 -0.85 -4.41
N ALA A 7 21.86 0.35 -4.10
CA ALA A 7 21.92 1.49 -5.01
C ALA A 7 22.26 2.76 -4.21
N TRP A 8 23.22 3.56 -4.68
CA TRP A 8 23.70 4.77 -3.99
C TRP A 8 24.06 4.57 -2.51
N GLY A 9 24.62 3.41 -2.16
CA GLY A 9 24.95 3.04 -0.78
C GLY A 9 23.75 2.63 0.09
N TYR A 10 22.54 2.59 -0.47
CA TYR A 10 21.34 2.12 0.18
C TYR A 10 21.07 0.64 -0.13
N HIS A 11 20.82 -0.17 0.89
CA HIS A 11 20.45 -1.57 0.74
C HIS A 11 18.94 -1.70 0.65
N LEU A 12 18.41 -1.91 -0.56
CA LEU A 12 16.97 -2.09 -0.75
C LEU A 12 16.57 -3.50 -0.31
N SER A 13 15.69 -3.60 0.67
CA SER A 13 15.14 -4.87 1.13
C SER A 13 14.04 -5.40 0.19
N LEU A 14 13.83 -6.72 0.23
CA LEU A 14 12.73 -7.36 -0.49
C LEU A 14 11.37 -6.83 -0.03
N LEU A 15 11.22 -6.55 1.27
CA LEU A 15 9.99 -5.99 1.84
C LEU A 15 9.70 -4.60 1.25
N GLU A 16 10.71 -3.73 1.20
CA GLU A 16 10.59 -2.40 0.59
C GLU A 16 10.21 -2.47 -0.89
N LEU A 17 10.88 -3.36 -1.64
CA LEU A 17 10.58 -3.53 -3.06
C LEU A 17 9.14 -4.01 -3.28
N LEU A 18 8.66 -4.97 -2.50
CA LEU A 18 7.28 -5.45 -2.58
C LEU A 18 6.27 -4.38 -2.15
N ALA A 19 6.52 -3.65 -1.07
CA ALA A 19 5.68 -2.55 -0.62
C ALA A 19 5.57 -1.45 -1.70
N PHE A 20 6.68 -1.14 -2.35
CA PHE A 20 6.75 -0.17 -3.44
C PHE A 20 5.98 -0.64 -4.70
N ILE A 21 6.21 -1.86 -5.17
CA ILE A 21 5.51 -2.40 -6.35
C ILE A 21 4.00 -2.46 -6.12
N THR A 22 3.57 -2.97 -4.97
CA THR A 22 2.14 -3.05 -4.62
C THR A 22 1.50 -1.67 -4.52
N SER A 23 2.25 -0.66 -4.05
CA SER A 23 1.81 0.74 -4.01
C SER A 23 1.61 1.33 -5.40
N ILE A 24 2.56 1.13 -6.32
CA ILE A 24 2.43 1.57 -7.70
C ILE A 24 1.17 0.99 -8.33
N ILE A 25 0.93 -0.32 -8.15
CA ILE A 25 -0.27 -0.99 -8.68
C ILE A 25 -1.53 -0.39 -8.05
N GLY A 26 -1.53 -0.21 -6.72
CA GLY A 26 -2.65 0.38 -5.99
C GLY A 26 -2.98 1.80 -6.45
N VAL A 27 -2.00 2.68 -6.57
CA VAL A 27 -2.20 4.06 -7.03
C VAL A 27 -2.64 4.10 -8.50
N SER A 28 -2.04 3.27 -9.36
CA SER A 28 -2.42 3.18 -10.77
C SER A 28 -3.88 2.75 -10.91
N LEU A 29 -4.30 1.73 -10.18
CA LEU A 29 -5.72 1.32 -10.14
C LEU A 29 -6.60 2.38 -9.48
N GLY A 30 -6.09 3.16 -8.54
CA GLY A 30 -6.81 4.30 -7.96
C GLY A 30 -7.16 5.35 -9.02
N ILE A 31 -6.23 5.63 -9.93
CA ILE A 31 -6.42 6.57 -11.05
C ILE A 31 -7.50 6.07 -12.01
N PHE A 32 -7.48 4.79 -12.38
CA PHE A 32 -8.46 4.23 -13.32
C PHE A 32 -9.84 3.98 -12.68
N GLY A 33 -9.94 4.02 -11.36
CA GLY A 33 -11.18 3.81 -10.62
C GLY A 33 -11.77 2.39 -10.53
N PRO A 34 -11.15 1.26 -10.95
CA PRO A 34 -11.73 -0.05 -10.67
C PRO A 34 -11.75 -0.35 -9.17
N ARG A 35 -12.83 -1.00 -8.71
CA ARG A 35 -12.99 -1.45 -7.31
C ARG A 35 -11.84 -2.31 -6.81
N LYS A 36 -11.14 -3.03 -7.71
CA LYS A 36 -9.97 -3.84 -7.37
C LYS A 36 -8.83 -3.05 -6.72
N THR A 37 -8.79 -1.72 -6.90
CA THR A 37 -7.79 -0.84 -6.28
C THR A 37 -7.67 -1.05 -4.77
N TRP A 38 -8.79 -1.30 -4.10
CA TRP A 38 -8.82 -1.39 -2.64
C TRP A 38 -8.09 -2.62 -2.07
N HIS A 39 -8.03 -3.73 -2.81
CA HIS A 39 -7.22 -4.88 -2.39
C HIS A 39 -5.73 -4.52 -2.41
N TRP A 40 -5.29 -3.89 -3.49
CA TRP A 40 -3.90 -3.47 -3.65
C TRP A 40 -3.51 -2.38 -2.65
N TRP A 41 -4.45 -1.47 -2.36
CA TRP A 41 -4.29 -0.48 -1.31
C TRP A 41 -4.05 -1.14 0.06
N ASN A 42 -4.92 -2.08 0.46
CA ASN A 42 -4.77 -2.78 1.74
C ASN A 42 -3.49 -3.61 1.83
N ILE A 43 -3.13 -4.32 0.76
CA ILE A 43 -1.89 -5.10 0.70
C ILE A 43 -0.68 -4.18 0.84
N SER A 44 -0.64 -3.07 0.10
CA SER A 44 0.45 -2.09 0.18
C SER A 44 0.55 -1.48 1.58
N SER A 45 -0.58 -1.07 2.17
CA SER A 45 -0.59 -0.54 3.54
C SER A 45 -0.11 -1.55 4.57
N ALA A 46 -0.47 -2.83 4.45
CA ALA A 46 0.03 -3.86 5.35
C ALA A 46 1.55 -4.05 5.24
N LEU A 47 2.10 -4.09 4.01
CA LEU A 47 3.54 -4.21 3.78
C LEU A 47 4.31 -3.00 4.30
N TYR A 48 3.82 -1.78 4.04
CA TYR A 48 4.40 -0.57 4.62
C TYR A 48 4.27 -0.52 6.14
N GLY A 49 3.19 -1.05 6.70
CA GLY A 49 3.00 -1.12 8.15
C GLY A 49 4.09 -1.95 8.81
N LEU A 50 4.37 -3.14 8.27
CA LEU A 50 5.46 -3.99 8.73
C LEU A 50 6.82 -3.31 8.60
N LEU A 51 7.09 -2.69 7.45
CA LEU A 51 8.33 -1.95 7.19
C LEU A 51 8.53 -0.81 8.20
N PHE A 52 7.50 -0.02 8.48
CA PHE A 52 7.59 1.08 9.43
C PHE A 52 7.76 0.61 10.87
N LEU A 53 7.19 -0.54 11.25
CA LEU A 53 7.47 -1.14 12.56
C LEU A 53 8.93 -1.55 12.70
N GLU A 54 9.51 -2.15 11.67
CA GLU A 54 10.94 -2.53 11.67
C GLU A 54 11.86 -1.31 11.76
N GLN A 55 11.51 -0.22 11.07
CA GLN A 55 12.23 1.05 11.08
C GLN A 55 11.89 1.94 12.30
N LYS A 56 11.09 1.45 13.26
CA LYS A 56 10.64 2.16 14.47
C LYS A 56 9.85 3.46 14.20
N TYR A 57 9.28 3.61 13.01
CA TYR A 57 8.37 4.70 12.67
C TYR A 57 6.94 4.35 13.09
N TYR A 58 6.70 4.29 14.40
CA TYR A 58 5.42 3.82 14.97
C TYR A 58 4.21 4.65 14.52
N ALA A 59 4.37 5.97 14.39
CA ALA A 59 3.29 6.84 13.90
C ALA A 59 2.90 6.48 12.46
N SER A 60 3.89 6.27 11.59
CA SER A 60 3.67 5.86 10.20
C SER A 60 3.06 4.46 10.11
N ALA A 61 3.48 3.53 10.98
CA ALA A 61 2.90 2.20 11.06
C ALA A 61 1.43 2.24 11.48
N LEU A 62 1.09 3.06 12.49
CA LEU A 62 -0.29 3.23 12.95
C LEU A 62 -1.17 3.86 11.86
N LEU A 63 -0.63 4.83 11.11
CA LEU A 63 -1.32 5.44 9.97
C LEU A 63 -1.69 4.40 8.90
N GLN A 64 -0.86 3.36 8.69
CA GLN A 64 -1.21 2.28 7.77
C GLN A 64 -2.48 1.53 8.19
N LEU A 65 -2.75 1.39 9.48
CA LEU A 65 -4.02 0.78 9.94
C LEU A 65 -5.23 1.63 9.56
N ILE A 66 -5.09 2.96 9.63
CA ILE A 66 -6.14 3.89 9.18
C ILE A 66 -6.35 3.75 7.67
N PHE A 67 -5.27 3.60 6.89
CA PHE A 67 -5.38 3.37 5.44
C PHE A 67 -6.01 2.02 5.10
N ILE A 68 -5.74 0.96 5.88
CA ILE A 68 -6.42 -0.32 5.73
C ILE A 68 -7.92 -0.17 6.01
N ALA A 69 -8.28 0.51 7.11
CA ALA A 69 -9.69 0.80 7.41
C ALA A 69 -10.35 1.62 6.29
N GLY A 70 -9.65 2.61 5.75
CA GLY A 70 -10.08 3.40 4.59
C GLY A 70 -10.24 2.55 3.32
N GLY A 71 -9.35 1.59 3.08
CA GLY A 71 -9.45 0.67 1.95
C GLY A 71 -10.64 -0.29 2.08
N ILE A 72 -10.92 -0.78 3.29
CA ILE A 72 -12.13 -1.56 3.60
C ILE A 72 -13.38 -0.71 3.34
N TRP A 73 -13.42 0.53 3.85
CA TRP A 73 -14.53 1.44 3.58
C TRP A 73 -14.68 1.66 2.08
N GLY A 74 -13.60 2.04 1.39
CA GLY A 74 -13.60 2.28 -0.04
C GLY A 74 -14.13 1.10 -0.85
N TRP A 75 -13.79 -0.13 -0.45
CA TRP A 75 -14.32 -1.34 -1.06
C TRP A 75 -15.84 -1.42 -0.96
N PHE A 76 -16.45 -1.11 0.19
CA PHE A 76 -17.90 -1.11 0.37
C PHE A 76 -18.58 0.15 -0.21
N GLY A 77 -17.89 1.29 -0.20
CA GLY A 77 -18.39 2.57 -0.68
C GLY A 77 -18.41 2.68 -2.21
N TRP A 78 -17.47 2.03 -2.91
CA TRP A 78 -17.47 1.99 -4.37
C TRP A 78 -18.42 0.93 -4.91
N GLY A 79 -19.16 1.27 -5.97
CA GLY A 79 -20.10 0.38 -6.63
C GLY A 79 -19.42 -0.82 -7.29
N LYS A 80 -20.22 -1.80 -7.76
CA LYS A 80 -19.72 -3.03 -8.40
C LYS A 80 -18.76 -2.78 -9.57
N LYS A 81 -18.91 -1.64 -10.27
CA LYS A 81 -18.08 -1.22 -11.41
C LYS A 81 -16.90 -0.31 -11.03
N GLY A 82 -16.75 0.09 -9.77
CA GLY A 82 -15.70 1.01 -9.32
C GLY A 82 -16.23 2.37 -8.88
N ALA A 83 -15.35 3.37 -8.88
CA ALA A 83 -15.70 4.76 -8.58
C ALA A 83 -16.75 5.26 -9.57
N GLN A 84 -17.80 5.89 -9.06
CA GLN A 84 -18.75 6.63 -9.88
C GLN A 84 -18.50 8.12 -9.64
N PRO A 85 -17.79 8.81 -10.55
CA PRO A 85 -17.69 10.26 -10.46
C PRO A 85 -19.11 10.85 -10.56
N LYS A 86 -19.43 11.75 -9.63
CA LYS A 86 -20.64 12.58 -9.72
C LYS A 86 -20.40 13.73 -10.67
#